data_AF-A0A4V3SBK2-F1
#
_entry.id   AF-A0A4V3SBK2-F1
#
_cell.length_a   1.000
_cell.length_b   1.000
_cell.length_c   1.000
_cell.angle_alpha   90.00
_cell.angle_beta   90.00
_cell.angle_gamma   90.00
#
_symmetry.space_group_name_H-M   'P 1'
#
loop_
_entity.id
_entity.type
_entity.pdbx_description
1 polymer ?
#
loop_
_entity_poly.entity_id
_entity_poly.type
_entity_poly.pdbx_seq_one_letter_code
_entity_poly.pdbx_strand_id
1 'polypeptide(L)'
;MLPETFEFVLGQIAERLQRTANGNEMISPEKQFLIALWRMATPDSYRSIHTRFGVGKATAIRAVRRVTQALCGLASIFIQWPTEEKIEEIKQGFSHVGAFPGTIGAI
;
A
#
# COMPACT_ATOMS: atom_id res chain seq x y z
N MET A 1 -10.55 -5.82 5.20
CA MET A 1 -10.86 -4.45 4.75
C MET A 1 -12.34 -4.39 4.48
N LEU A 2 -13.04 -3.39 5.01
CA LEU A 2 -14.45 -3.19 4.71
C LEU A 2 -14.62 -2.74 3.25
N PRO A 3 -15.69 -3.13 2.54
CA PRO A 3 -15.91 -2.72 1.15
C PRO A 3 -15.85 -1.20 0.96
N GLU A 4 -16.38 -0.44 1.90
CA GLU A 4 -16.41 1.03 1.84
C GLU A 4 -15.01 1.63 1.91
N THR A 5 -14.12 1.06 2.72
CA THR A 5 -12.72 1.48 2.79
C THR A 5 -11.98 1.15 1.49
N PHE A 6 -12.29 -0.01 0.90
CA PHE A 6 -11.72 -0.40 -0.39
C PHE A 6 -12.10 0.60 -1.48
N GLU A 7 -13.39 0.90 -1.62
CA GLU A 7 -13.89 1.86 -2.63
C GLU A 7 -13.34 3.26 -2.40
N PHE A 8 -13.29 3.72 -1.14
CA PHE A 8 -12.71 5.01 -0.80
C PHE A 8 -11.26 5.13 -1.26
N VAL A 9 -10.40 4.15 -0.92
CA VAL A 9 -8.99 4.18 -1.31
C VAL A 9 -8.83 4.02 -2.82
N LEU A 10 -9.60 3.12 -3.45
CA LEU A 10 -9.57 2.91 -4.89
C LEU A 10 -9.92 4.21 -5.63
N GLY A 11 -10.93 4.94 -5.18
CA GLY A 11 -11.31 6.25 -5.73
C GLY A 11 -10.18 7.29 -5.69
N GLN A 12 -9.30 7.24 -4.69
CA GLN A 12 -8.15 8.16 -4.56
C GLN A 12 -6.99 7.80 -5.50
N ILE A 13 -6.85 6.53 -5.89
CA ILE A 13 -5.69 6.05 -6.66
C ILE A 13 -6.02 5.62 -8.08
N ALA A 14 -7.28 5.39 -8.44
CA ALA A 14 -7.69 4.73 -9.67
C ALA A 14 -7.13 5.40 -10.94
N GLU A 15 -7.16 6.72 -11.00
CA GLU A 15 -6.60 7.48 -12.14
C GLU A 15 -5.10 7.22 -12.32
N ARG A 16 -4.35 7.08 -11.22
CA ARG A 16 -2.91 6.80 -11.23
C ARG A 16 -2.58 5.35 -11.64
N LEU A 17 -3.57 4.46 -11.68
CA LEU A 17 -3.41 3.06 -12.08
C LEU A 17 -3.65 2.81 -13.57
N GLN A 18 -4.09 3.83 -14.30
CA GLN A 18 -4.27 3.78 -15.74
C GLN A 18 -2.99 4.26 -16.45
N ARG A 19 -2.70 3.69 -17.62
CA ARG A 19 -1.57 4.11 -18.46
C ARG A 19 -2.11 4.88 -19.66
N THR A 20 -1.42 5.94 -20.03
CA THR A 20 -1.71 6.77 -21.21
C THR A 20 -1.08 6.26 -22.51
N ALA A 21 -0.36 5.13 -22.46
CA ALA A 21 0.44 4.64 -23.59
C ALA A 21 -0.22 3.47 -24.34
N ASN A 22 0.00 3.45 -25.65
CA ASN A 22 -0.47 2.43 -26.58
C ASN A 22 0.12 1.04 -26.24
N GLY A 23 -0.68 -0.01 -26.38
CA GLY A 23 -0.29 -1.42 -26.18
C GLY A 23 -1.44 -2.27 -25.67
N ASN A 24 -1.14 -3.47 -25.18
CA ASN A 24 -2.15 -4.39 -24.66
C ASN A 24 -2.97 -3.76 -23.54
N GLU A 25 -4.25 -4.15 -23.50
CA GLU A 25 -5.20 -3.74 -22.48
C GLU A 25 -4.65 -4.01 -21.08
N MET A 26 -4.81 -3.03 -20.21
CA MET A 26 -4.43 -3.15 -18.82
C MET A 26 -5.56 -3.77 -18.01
N ILE A 27 -5.19 -4.58 -17.02
CA ILE A 27 -6.15 -4.98 -15.98
C ILE A 27 -6.70 -3.74 -15.26
N SER A 28 -7.98 -3.80 -14.89
CA SER A 28 -8.70 -2.70 -14.25
C SER A 28 -7.98 -2.20 -12.99
N PRO A 29 -8.12 -0.91 -12.63
CA PRO A 29 -7.60 -0.36 -11.37
C PRO A 29 -7.99 -1.19 -10.15
N GLU A 30 -9.25 -1.64 -10.10
CA GLU A 30 -9.77 -2.52 -9.05
C GLU A 30 -8.97 -3.83 -8.95
N LYS A 31 -8.77 -4.52 -10.08
CA LYS A 31 -8.01 -5.78 -10.11
C LYS A 31 -6.54 -5.56 -9.75
N GLN A 32 -5.94 -4.44 -10.16
CA GLN A 32 -4.59 -4.06 -9.75
C GLN A 32 -4.51 -3.88 -8.23
N PHE A 33 -5.50 -3.19 -7.64
CA PHE A 33 -5.55 -2.92 -6.21
C PHE A 33 -5.75 -4.21 -5.40
N LEU A 34 -6.64 -5.10 -5.81
CA LEU A 34 -6.84 -6.41 -5.19
C LEU A 34 -5.57 -7.27 -5.19
N ILE A 35 -4.83 -7.29 -6.31
CA ILE A 35 -3.55 -8.02 -6.40
C ILE A 35 -2.53 -7.45 -5.39
N ALA A 36 -2.47 -6.11 -5.28
CA ALA A 36 -1.57 -5.44 -4.35
C ALA A 36 -1.92 -5.73 -2.89
N LEU A 37 -3.21 -5.61 -2.53
CA LEU A 37 -3.69 -5.97 -1.19
C LEU A 37 -3.37 -7.41 -0.85
N TRP A 38 -3.63 -8.35 -1.77
CA TRP A 38 -3.28 -9.76 -1.56
C TRP A 38 -1.78 -9.94 -1.32
N ARG A 39 -0.95 -9.30 -2.15
CA ARG A 39 0.52 -9.40 -2.03
C ARG A 39 1.06 -8.81 -0.73
N MET A 40 0.44 -7.75 -0.21
CA MET A 40 0.87 -7.11 1.05
C MET A 40 0.33 -7.84 2.28
N ALA A 41 -0.86 -8.42 2.20
CA ALA A 41 -1.51 -9.10 3.31
C ALA A 41 -1.09 -10.57 3.48
N THR A 42 -0.41 -11.16 2.49
CA THR A 42 -0.05 -12.59 2.50
C THR A 42 1.41 -12.81 2.12
N PRO A 43 2.05 -13.91 2.59
CA PRO A 43 3.39 -14.29 2.15
C PRO A 43 3.40 -14.93 0.74
N ASP A 44 2.27 -14.99 0.03
CA ASP A 44 2.12 -15.72 -1.24
C ASP A 44 3.11 -15.25 -2.29
N SER A 45 3.77 -16.22 -2.95
CA SER A 45 4.67 -15.93 -4.06
C SER A 45 3.92 -15.36 -5.28
N TYR A 46 4.60 -14.60 -6.13
CA TYR A 46 4.04 -14.18 -7.42
C TYR A 46 3.68 -15.37 -8.33
N ARG A 47 4.23 -16.57 -8.08
CA ARG A 47 3.80 -17.80 -8.75
C ARG A 47 2.40 -18.20 -8.31
N SER A 48 2.03 -18.08 -7.04
CA SER A 48 0.67 -18.37 -6.60
C SER A 48 -0.31 -17.27 -7.06
N ILE A 49 0.11 -16.01 -6.98
CA ILE A 49 -0.72 -14.84 -7.34
C ILE A 49 -1.10 -14.84 -8.81
N HIS A 50 -0.17 -15.16 -9.73
CA HIS A 50 -0.47 -15.17 -11.16
C HIS A 50 -1.61 -16.16 -11.49
N THR A 51 -1.56 -17.36 -10.90
CA THR A 51 -2.58 -18.40 -11.05
C THR A 51 -3.90 -17.96 -10.43
N ARG A 52 -3.87 -17.41 -9.20
CA ARG A 52 -5.06 -16.96 -8.47
C ARG A 52 -5.84 -15.87 -9.20
N PHE A 53 -5.15 -14.87 -9.75
CA PHE A 53 -5.78 -13.72 -10.38
C PHE A 53 -5.92 -13.86 -11.90
N GLY A 54 -5.41 -14.95 -12.50
CA GLY A 54 -5.44 -15.17 -13.94
C GLY A 54 -4.70 -14.07 -14.71
N VAL A 55 -3.51 -13.69 -14.26
CA VAL A 55 -2.69 -12.64 -14.88
C VAL A 55 -1.27 -13.12 -15.09
N GLY A 56 -0.55 -12.55 -16.06
CA GLY A 56 0.87 -12.82 -16.21
C GLY A 56 1.68 -12.35 -14.97
N LYS A 57 2.72 -13.11 -14.59
CA LYS A 57 3.58 -12.79 -13.44
C LYS A 57 4.11 -11.35 -13.47
N ALA A 58 4.58 -10.89 -14.63
CA ALA A 58 5.07 -9.52 -14.80
C ALA A 58 3.97 -8.47 -14.64
N THR A 59 2.74 -8.78 -15.05
CA THR A 59 1.58 -7.90 -14.85
C THR A 59 1.23 -7.78 -13.38
N ALA A 60 1.24 -8.88 -12.61
CA ALA A 60 1.04 -8.83 -11.16
C ALA A 60 2.11 -7.96 -10.47
N ILE A 61 3.40 -8.18 -10.78
CA ILE A 61 4.50 -7.38 -10.19
C ILE A 61 4.33 -5.89 -10.51
N ARG A 62 4.00 -5.55 -11.76
CA ARG A 62 3.78 -4.15 -12.15
C ARG A 62 2.55 -3.53 -11.47
N ALA A 63 1.47 -4.30 -11.30
CA ALA A 63 0.29 -3.84 -10.58
C ALA A 63 0.62 -3.48 -9.14
N VAL A 64 1.31 -4.38 -8.42
CA VAL A 64 1.76 -4.13 -7.04
C VAL A 64 2.60 -2.86 -6.98
N ARG A 65 3.60 -2.70 -7.86
CA ARG A 65 4.47 -1.52 -7.89
C ARG A 65 3.70 -0.22 -8.11
N ARG A 66 2.76 -0.18 -9.08
CA ARG A 66 1.96 1.03 -9.35
C ARG A 66 1.07 1.39 -8.16
N VAL A 67 0.41 0.40 -7.57
CA VAL A 67 -0.44 0.61 -6.39
C VAL A 67 0.39 1.12 -5.22
N THR A 68 1.52 0.49 -4.91
CA THR A 68 2.41 0.96 -3.83
C THR A 68 2.86 2.40 -4.07
N GLN A 69 3.26 2.75 -5.29
CA GLN A 69 3.65 4.12 -5.62
C GLN A 69 2.48 5.11 -5.47
N ALA A 70 1.28 4.73 -5.91
CA ALA A 70 0.09 5.58 -5.78
C ALA A 70 -0.28 5.80 -4.30
N LEU A 71 -0.19 4.76 -3.47
CA LEU A 71 -0.41 4.82 -2.02
C LEU A 71 0.66 5.65 -1.30
N CYS A 72 1.94 5.50 -1.67
CA CYS A 72 3.01 6.36 -1.14
C CYS A 72 2.75 7.84 -1.47
N GLY A 73 2.14 8.13 -2.61
CA GLY A 73 1.72 9.49 -2.96
C GLY A 73 0.55 10.04 -2.13
N LEU A 74 -0.09 9.22 -1.29
CA LEU A 74 -1.10 9.63 -0.30
C LEU A 74 -0.53 9.65 1.13
N ALA A 75 0.74 9.27 1.32
CA ALA A 75 1.34 9.11 2.64
C ALA A 75 1.24 10.38 3.49
N SER A 76 1.46 11.57 2.94
CA SER A 76 1.35 12.83 3.69
C SER A 76 -0.05 13.16 4.18
N ILE A 77 -1.09 12.55 3.60
CA ILE A 77 -2.49 12.76 4.00
C ILE A 77 -2.84 11.87 5.20
N PHE A 78 -2.31 10.64 5.23
CA PHE A 78 -2.67 9.62 6.22
C PHE A 78 -1.61 9.38 7.30
N ILE A 79 -0.35 9.68 7.03
CA ILE A 79 0.77 9.52 7.95
C ILE A 79 1.12 10.90 8.52
N GLN A 80 0.84 11.07 9.81
CA GLN A 80 1.21 12.28 10.54
C GLN A 80 2.54 12.05 11.26
N TRP A 81 3.52 12.89 10.96
CA TRP A 81 4.78 12.89 11.68
C TRP A 81 4.65 13.71 12.97
N PRO A 82 5.25 13.27 14.09
CA PRO A 82 5.22 14.03 15.33
C PRO A 82 5.99 15.35 15.19
N THR A 83 5.56 16.38 15.92
CA THR A 83 6.32 17.63 16.06
C THR A 83 7.56 17.38 16.91
N GLU A 84 8.56 18.27 16.82
CA GLU A 84 9.79 18.17 17.62
C GLU A 84 9.51 18.01 19.12
N GLU A 85 8.51 18.73 19.64
CA GLU A 85 8.08 18.66 21.03
C GLU A 85 7.52 17.27 21.39
N LYS A 86 6.73 16.66 20.49
CA LYS A 86 6.10 15.34 20.71
C LYS A 86 7.07 14.17 20.52
N ILE A 87 8.17 14.37 19.80
CA ILE A 87 9.14 13.30 19.53
C ILE A 87 9.69 12.72 20.84
N GLU A 88 10.04 13.58 21.80
CA GLU A 88 10.65 13.12 23.05
C GLU A 88 9.64 12.38 23.93
N GLU A 89 8.40 12.89 24.01
CA GLU A 89 7.30 12.23 24.71
C GLU A 89 7.06 10.81 24.16
N ILE A 90 6.99 10.66 22.83
CA ILE A 90 6.76 9.37 22.18
C ILE A 90 7.93 8.42 22.43
N LYS A 91 9.18 8.90 22.29
CA LYS A 91 10.38 8.09 22.56
C LYS A 91 10.40 7.55 23.97
N GLN A 92 10.08 8.39 24.95
CA GLN A 92 10.00 7.99 26.35
C GLN A 92 8.89 6.97 26.56
N GLY A 93 7.70 7.19 26.00
CA GLY A 93 6.59 6.24 26.05
C GLY A 93 6.96 4.85 25.54
N PHE A 94 7.54 4.75 24.35
CA PHE A 94 7.97 3.46 23.77
C PHE A 94 9.12 2.80 24.54
N SER A 95 10.04 3.59 25.09
CA SER A 95 11.11 3.10 25.96
C SER A 95 10.54 2.47 27.24
N HIS A 96 9.59 3.14 27.90
CA HIS A 96 8.96 2.67 29.14
C HIS A 96 8.06 1.46 28.95
N VAL A 97 7.31 1.40 27.85
CA VAL A 97 6.33 0.33 27.61
C VAL A 97 6.99 -0.97 27.13
N GLY A 98 8.06 -0.90 26.34
CA GLY A 98 8.57 -2.09 25.66
C GLY A 98 10.07 -2.13 25.38
N ALA A 99 10.88 -1.27 26.01
CA ALA A 99 12.31 -1.16 25.72
C ALA A 99 12.59 -0.93 24.22
N PHE A 100 11.78 -0.07 23.59
CA PHE A 100 11.98 0.40 22.22
C PHE A 100 12.51 1.84 22.21
N PRO A 101 13.76 2.07 22.66
CA PRO A 101 14.32 3.42 22.73
C PRO A 101 14.46 4.04 21.34
N GLY A 102 14.12 5.32 21.22
CA GLY A 102 14.27 6.07 19.97
C GLY A 102 13.11 5.92 18.98
N THR A 103 12.09 5.10 19.28
CA THR A 103 10.88 4.99 18.46
C THR A 103 10.06 6.29 18.51
N ILE A 104 9.76 6.86 17.34
CA ILE A 104 9.00 8.11 17.20
C ILE A 104 7.55 7.89 16.72
N GLY A 105 7.13 6.63 16.59
CA GLY A 105 5.79 6.23 16.14
C GLY A 105 5.75 4.76 15.75
N ALA A 106 4.55 4.21 15.66
CA ALA A 106 4.29 2.84 15.19
C ALA A 106 3.05 2.85 14.26
N ILE A 107 3.03 1.93 13.30
CA ILE A 107 1.96 1.75 12.29
C ILE A 107 1.51 0.30 12.33
#